data_AF-A0AAD0T797-F1
#
_entry.id   AF-A0AAD0T797-F1
#
_cell.length_a   1.000
_cell.length_b   1.000
_cell.length_c   1.000
_cell.angle_alpha   90.00
_cell.angle_beta   90.00
_cell.angle_gamma   90.00
#
_symmetry.space_group_name_H-M   'P 1'
#
loop_
_entity.id
_entity.type
_entity.pdbx_description
1 polymer ?
#
loop_
_entity_poly.entity_id
_entity_poly.type
_entity_poly.pdbx_seq_one_letter_code
_entity_poly.pdbx_strand_id
1 'polypeptide(L)' 'MSKDYSIKIEIDERLSAERALKKFKRYCEAFGVIREYRKRQEYKKPSIRNKEKLQAAEKRRKKTQTKYGRGSKI' A
#
# COMPACT_ATOMS: atom_id res chain seq x y z
N MET A 1 -13.18 -0.78 26.83
CA MET A 1 -11.80 -0.51 26.38
C MET A 1 -11.62 -1.16 25.01
N SER A 2 -11.65 -0.35 23.96
CA SER A 2 -11.54 -0.81 22.58
C SER A 2 -10.10 -1.24 22.30
N LYS A 3 -9.92 -2.39 21.63
CA LYS A 3 -8.60 -2.88 21.27
C LYS A 3 -8.09 -2.09 20.05
N ASP A 4 -7.20 -1.12 20.28
CA ASP A 4 -6.66 -0.23 19.23
C ASP A 4 -5.50 -0.89 18.46
N TYR A 5 -5.75 -2.00 17.77
CA TYR A 5 -4.80 -2.54 16.80
C TYR A 5 -5.29 -2.27 15.36
N SER A 6 -4.37 -1.79 14.52
CA SER A 6 -4.67 -1.57 13.10
C SER A 6 -4.54 -2.86 12.27
N ILE A 7 -3.82 -3.87 12.75
CA ILE A 7 -3.62 -5.17 12.10
C ILE A 7 -3.66 -6.25 13.19
N LYS A 8 -4.55 -7.24 13.05
CA LYS A 8 -4.62 -8.45 13.89
C LYS A 8 -4.48 -9.68 13.03
N ILE A 9 -3.70 -10.66 13.50
CA ILE A 9 -3.61 -11.98 12.88
C ILE A 9 -3.77 -13.01 13.97
N GLU A 10 -4.73 -13.91 13.74
CA GLU A 10 -4.94 -15.08 14.57
C GLU A 10 -4.17 -16.25 13.94
N ILE A 11 -3.48 -16.99 14.80
CA ILE A 11 -2.73 -18.18 14.43
C ILE A 11 -3.56 -19.37 14.91
N ASP A 12 -3.82 -20.28 14.00
CA ASP A 12 -4.52 -21.55 14.25
C ASP A 12 -3.54 -22.70 13.98
N GLU A 13 -3.78 -23.90 14.51
CA GLU A 13 -2.89 -25.06 14.34
C GLU A 13 -2.71 -25.44 12.85
N ARG A 14 -3.70 -25.16 12.02
CA ARG A 14 -3.62 -25.35 10.55
C ARG A 14 -2.74 -24.31 9.85
N LEU A 15 -2.51 -23.16 10.49
CA LEU A 15 -1.72 -22.06 9.95
C LEU A 15 -0.34 -22.05 10.62
N SER A 16 0.62 -22.74 10.00
CA SER A 16 2.02 -22.70 10.46
C SER A 16 2.51 -21.25 10.64
N ALA A 17 3.34 -21.03 11.66
CA ALA A 17 3.82 -19.71 12.08
C ALA A 17 4.43 -18.88 10.92
N GLU A 18 5.13 -19.52 9.99
CA GLU A 18 5.71 -18.86 8.82
C GLU A 18 4.65 -18.26 7.88
N ARG A 19 3.52 -18.96 7.71
CA ARG A 19 2.40 -18.48 6.89
C ARG A 19 1.73 -17.27 7.54
N ALA A 20 1.63 -17.25 8.86
CA ALA A 20 1.12 -16.11 9.61
C ALA A 20 2.02 -14.87 9.44
N LEU A 21 3.34 -15.03 9.52
CA LEU A 21 4.32 -13.95 9.29
C LEU A 21 4.23 -13.39 7.86
N LYS A 22 4.09 -14.27 6.85
CA LYS A 22 3.91 -13.83 5.46
C LYS A 22 2.61 -13.03 5.29
N LYS A 23 1.53 -13.46 5.95
CA LYS A 23 0.23 -12.75 5.94
C LYS A 23 0.34 -11.39 6.65
N PHE A 24 1.09 -11.31 7.76
CA PHE A 24 1.39 -10.06 8.46
C PHE A 24 2.09 -9.07 7.56
N LYS A 25 3.19 -9.49 6.92
CA LYS A 25 3.93 -8.63 5.99
C LYS A 25 3.03 -8.12 4.87
N ARG A 26 2.22 -9.00 4.26
CA ARG A 26 1.27 -8.61 3.22
C ARG A 26 0.24 -7.60 3.71
N TYR A 27 -0.28 -7.75 4.94
CA TYR A 27 -1.20 -6.77 5.53
C TYR A 27 -0.50 -5.44 5.80
N CYS A 28 0.71 -5.42 6.36
CA CYS A 28 1.49 -4.19 6.56
C CYS A 28 1.71 -3.43 5.24
N GLU A 29 1.96 -4.16 4.15
CA GLU A 29 2.10 -3.59 2.80
C GLU A 29 0.76 -3.11 2.23
N ALA A 30 -0.32 -3.88 2.40
CA ALA A 30 -1.67 -3.57 1.90
C ALA A 30 -2.29 -2.35 2.60
N PHE A 31 -2.20 -2.30 3.94
CA PHE A 31 -2.60 -1.14 4.74
C PHE A 31 -1.66 0.05 4.55
N GLY A 32 -0.49 -0.16 3.91
CA GLY A 32 0.42 0.92 3.56
C GLY A 32 1.21 1.49 4.75
N VAL A 33 1.25 0.78 5.88
CA VAL A 33 1.91 1.20 7.13
C VAL A 33 3.37 1.60 6.88
N ILE A 34 4.09 0.78 6.11
CA ILE A 34 5.51 1.05 5.76
C ILE A 34 5.65 2.32 4.92
N ARG A 35 4.73 2.53 3.97
CA ARG A 35 4.75 3.70 3.08
C ARG A 35 4.43 4.97 3.85
N GLU A 36 3.49 4.89 4.79
CA GLU A 36 3.15 6.00 5.67
C GLU A 36 4.30 6.34 6.62
N TYR A 37 4.90 5.34 7.26
CA TYR A 37 6.08 5.52 8.09
C TYR A 37 7.18 6.28 7.34
N ARG A 38 7.57 5.81 6.15
CA ARG A 38 8.58 6.48 5.30
C ARG A 38 8.19 7.90 4.91
N LYS A 39 6.91 8.16 4.63
CA LYS A 39 6.42 9.50 4.28
C LYS A 39 6.47 10.47 5.47
N ARG A 40 6.29 9.96 6.70
CA ARG A 40 6.30 10.75 7.94
C ARG A 40 7.70 11.04 8.48
N GLN A 41 8.72 10.29 8.06
CA GLN A 41 10.12 10.51 8.49
C GLN A 41 10.64 11.91 8.13
N GLU A 42 10.18 12.51 7.03
CA GLU A 42 10.65 13.80 6.53
C GLU A 42 9.51 14.81 6.45
N TYR A 43 9.74 16.04 6.92
CA TYR A 43 8.82 17.14 6.67
C TYR A 43 8.93 17.64 5.22
N LYS A 44 7.96 17.25 4.40
CA LYS A 44 7.74 17.89 3.10
C LYS A 44 6.76 19.05 3.22
N LYS A 45 7.09 20.22 2.65
CA LYS A 45 6.16 21.35 2.52
C LYS A 45 4.85 20.93 1.82
N PRO A 46 3.70 21.53 2.15
CA PRO A 46 2.39 21.15 1.59
C PRO A 46 2.35 21.23 0.05
N SER A 47 2.99 22.25 -0.54
CA SER A 47 3.10 22.37 -2.00
C SER A 47 3.81 21.17 -2.64
N ILE A 48 4.91 20.71 -2.04
CA ILE A 48 5.66 19.54 -2.51
C ILE A 48 4.81 18.27 -2.39
N ARG A 49 4.10 18.09 -1.27
CA ARG A 49 3.17 16.96 -1.08
C ARG A 49 2.07 16.93 -2.14
N ASN A 50 1.52 18.10 -2.49
CA ASN A 50 0.48 18.23 -3.52
C ASN A 50 1.04 17.91 -4.91
N LYS A 51 2.23 18.42 -5.25
CA LYS A 51 2.91 18.12 -6.52
C LYS A 51 3.20 16.62 -6.67
N GLU A 52 3.76 15.98 -5.65
CA GLU A 52 4.01 14.53 -5.67
C GLU A 52 2.73 13.71 -5.81
N LYS A 53 1.63 14.14 -5.16
CA LYS A 53 0.32 13.49 -5.26
C LYS A 53 -0.23 13.54 -6.68
N LEU A 54 -0.15 14.69 -7.35
CA LEU A 54 -0.60 14.88 -8.74
C LEU A 54 0.22 14.02 -9.71
N GLN A 55 1.55 14.06 -9.61
CA GLN A 55 2.44 13.24 -10.44
C GLN A 55 2.17 11.74 -10.27
N ALA A 56 1.93 11.28 -9.03
CA ALA A 56 1.57 9.89 -8.77
C ALA A 56 0.22 9.51 -9.39
N ALA A 57 -0.77 10.41 -9.36
CA ALA A 57 -2.08 10.19 -9.98
C ALA A 57 -1.97 10.12 -11.52
N GLU A 58 -1.23 11.03 -12.14
CA GLU A 58 -0.95 10.99 -13.59
C GLU A 58 -0.24 9.72 -14.01
N LYS A 59 0.79 9.30 -13.25
CA LYS A 59 1.49 8.04 -13.50
C LYS A 59 0.54 6.83 -13.45
N ARG A 60 -0.40 6.81 -12.50
CA ARG A 60 -1.44 5.76 -12.44
C ARG A 60 -2.36 5.82 -13.65
N ARG A 61 -2.86 7.01 -14.01
CA ARG A 61 -3.72 7.22 -15.20
C ARG A 61 -3.03 6.74 -16.48
N LYS A 62 -1.77 7.10 -16.69
CA LYS A 62 -0.96 6.64 -17.84
C LYS A 62 -0.83 5.12 -17.86
N LYS A 63 -0.49 4.49 -16.73
CA LYS A 63 -0.42 3.02 -16.62
C LYS A 63 -1.75 2.35 -16.98
N THR A 64 -2.87 2.87 -16.49
CA THR A 64 -4.21 2.36 -16.80
C THR A 64 -4.50 2.48 -18.30
N GLN A 65 -4.29 3.65 -18.89
CA GLN A 65 -4.52 3.86 -20.33
C GLN A 65 -3.65 2.93 -21.19
N THR A 66 -2.37 2.80 -20.87
CA THR A 66 -1.47 1.89 -21.59
C THR A 66 -1.90 0.42 -21.46
N LYS A 67 -2.46 0.01 -20.31
CA LYS A 67 -2.94 -1.37 -20.10
C LYS A 67 -4.14 -1.69 -21.00
N TYR A 68 -5.12 -0.80 -21.09
CA TYR A 68 -6.32 -1.01 -21.91
C TYR A 68 -6.09 -0.68 -23.40
N GLY A 69 -5.19 0.25 -23.73
CA GLY A 69 -4.86 0.59 -25.11
C GLY A 69 -4.03 -0.46 -25.85
N ARG A 70 -3.29 -1.33 -25.13
CA ARG A 70 -2.52 -2.43 -25.75
C ARG A 70 -3.36 -3.66 -26.11
N GLY A 71 -4.58 -3.77 -25.60
CA GLY A 71 -5.48 -4.91 -25.87
C GLY A 71 -6.50 -4.66 -26.99
N SER A 72 -6.52 -3.46 -27.59
CA SER A 72 -7.51 -3.06 -28.61
C SER A 72 -7.01 -3.18 -30.05
N LYS A 73 -5.81 -3.74 -30.27
CA LYS A 73 -5.29 -4.11 -31.60
C LYS A 73 -5.29 -5.64 -31.72
N ILE A 74 -6.47 -6.23 -31.79
CA ILE A 74 -6.75 -7.53 -32.44
C ILE A 74 -8.06 -7.33 -33.17
#